data_AF-A0A522AWY9-F1
#
_entry.id   AF-A0A522AWY9-F1
#
_cell.length_a   1.000
_cell.length_b   1.000
_cell.length_c   1.000
_cell.angle_alpha   90.00
_cell.angle_beta   90.00
_cell.angle_gamma   90.00
#
_symmetry.space_group_name_H-M   'P 1'
#
loop_
_entity.id
_entity.type
_entity.pdbx_description
1 polymer ?
#
loop_
_entity_poly.entity_id
_entity_poly.type
_entity_poly.pdbx_seq_one_letter_code
_entity_poly.pdbx_strand_id
1 'polypeptide(L)'
;MRRQLLPNGWRISRVGNVESTVNDELGIQLCFQNVDRACGNKDPEAISAKGSAARRLVHDGQFELFPRGDKLVSKTFGSAPTVWMVCVSSDDDTVRAEVSCPASFEGGQFDGFVSRLFVVDESFGPQPGKENNSGDDDALDFDVPVTKK
;
A
#
# COMPACT_ATOMS: atom_id res chain seq x y z
N MET A 1 -12.04 3.69 7.65
CA MET A 1 -11.86 4.83 6.72
C MET A 1 -12.87 5.96 6.91
N ARG A 2 -14.13 5.86 6.43
CA ARG A 2 -15.11 6.98 6.46
C ARG A 2 -15.23 7.70 7.81
N ARG A 3 -15.34 6.96 8.92
CA ARG A 3 -15.55 7.53 10.26
C ARG A 3 -14.43 8.49 10.69
N GLN A 4 -13.22 8.27 10.20
CA GLN A 4 -12.06 9.11 10.50
C GLN A 4 -11.95 10.29 9.53
N LEU A 5 -12.39 10.14 8.28
CA LEU A 5 -12.19 11.16 7.24
C LEU A 5 -13.32 12.20 7.17
N LEU A 6 -14.57 11.80 7.41
CA LEU A 6 -15.71 12.74 7.31
C LEU A 6 -15.61 13.93 8.27
N PRO A 7 -15.19 13.77 9.55
CA PRO A 7 -14.99 14.92 10.44
C PRO A 7 -13.92 15.90 9.93
N ASN A 8 -13.02 15.44 9.06
CA ASN A 8 -11.94 16.24 8.46
C ASN A 8 -12.33 16.86 7.11
N GLY A 9 -13.64 16.99 6.82
CA GLY A 9 -14.13 17.67 5.61
C GLY A 9 -14.17 16.79 4.35
N TRP A 10 -13.90 15.49 4.46
CA TRP A 10 -14.07 14.56 3.33
C TRP A 10 -15.55 14.23 3.15
N ARG A 11 -15.93 13.84 1.93
CA ARG A 11 -17.30 13.36 1.62
C ARG A 11 -17.32 11.92 1.16
N ILE A 12 -18.46 11.25 1.37
CA ILE A 12 -18.70 9.91 0.80
C ILE A 12 -19.03 10.07 -0.69
N SER A 13 -18.54 9.15 -1.51
CA SER A 13 -18.93 8.97 -2.91
C SER A 13 -19.31 7.51 -3.15
N ARG A 14 -20.27 7.28 -4.04
CA ARG A 14 -20.75 5.95 -4.46
C ARG A 14 -20.88 5.84 -5.98
N VAL A 15 -20.06 6.60 -6.70
CA VAL A 15 -20.08 6.63 -8.17
C VAL A 15 -19.87 5.21 -8.72
N GLY A 16 -20.77 4.78 -9.59
CA GLY A 16 -20.72 3.43 -10.18
C GLY A 16 -20.88 2.30 -9.16
N ASN A 17 -21.55 2.53 -8.03
CA ASN A 17 -21.66 1.58 -6.90
C ASN A 17 -20.32 1.22 -6.24
N VAL A 18 -19.29 2.04 -6.43
CA VAL A 18 -18.00 1.91 -5.73
C VAL A 18 -18.00 2.89 -4.57
N GLU A 19 -17.99 2.38 -3.33
CA GLU A 19 -17.93 3.23 -2.15
C GLU A 19 -16.49 3.78 -1.97
N SER A 20 -16.39 5.10 -1.86
CA SER A 20 -15.13 5.82 -1.73
C SER A 20 -15.29 7.08 -0.88
N THR A 21 -14.19 7.69 -0.49
CA THR A 21 -14.16 8.99 0.19
C THR A 21 -13.36 9.99 -0.63
N VAL A 22 -13.91 11.18 -0.85
CA VAL A 22 -13.33 12.22 -1.70
C VAL A 22 -12.95 13.42 -0.85
N ASN A 23 -11.78 13.98 -1.15
CA ASN A 23 -11.37 15.30 -0.72
C ASN A 23 -11.33 16.21 -1.95
N ASP A 24 -12.29 17.13 -2.04
CA ASP A 24 -12.42 18.02 -3.20
C ASP A 24 -11.32 19.10 -3.23
N GLU A 25 -10.74 19.46 -2.08
CA GLU A 25 -9.66 20.45 -2.00
C GLU A 25 -8.33 19.91 -2.52
N LEU A 26 -8.03 18.65 -2.20
CA LEU A 26 -6.87 17.91 -2.67
C LEU A 26 -7.10 17.28 -4.05
N GLY A 27 -8.36 17.19 -4.50
CA GLY A 27 -8.75 16.49 -5.72
C GLY A 27 -8.41 14.99 -5.69
N ILE A 28 -8.48 14.37 -4.51
CA ILE A 28 -8.15 12.96 -4.31
C ILE A 28 -9.40 12.18 -3.92
N GLN A 29 -9.54 10.99 -4.48
CA GLN A 29 -10.55 10.01 -4.11
C GLN A 29 -9.89 8.73 -3.60
N LEU A 30 -10.21 8.34 -2.38
CA LEU A 30 -9.69 7.12 -1.78
C LEU A 30 -10.71 5.98 -1.83
N CYS A 31 -10.26 4.82 -2.28
CA CYS A 31 -11.01 3.57 -2.27
C CYS A 31 -10.28 2.54 -1.40
N PHE A 32 -11.03 1.72 -0.67
CA PHE A 32 -10.46 0.65 0.15
C PHE A 32 -10.40 -0.67 -0.63
N GLN A 33 -9.33 -1.43 -0.46
CA GLN A 33 -9.16 -2.72 -1.12
C GLN A 33 -8.41 -3.72 -0.23
N ASN A 34 -9.01 -4.89 -0.01
CA ASN A 34 -8.27 -6.04 0.52
C ASN A 34 -7.42 -6.65 -0.60
N VAL A 35 -6.17 -6.96 -0.28
CA VAL A 35 -5.20 -7.52 -1.22
C VAL A 35 -4.53 -8.75 -0.59
N ASP A 36 -4.10 -9.70 -1.42
CA ASP A 36 -3.34 -10.87 -0.97
C ASP A 36 -1.93 -10.46 -0.51
N ARG A 37 -1.42 -9.34 -1.05
CA ARG A 37 -0.14 -8.74 -0.65
C ARG A 37 -0.25 -7.22 -0.67
N ALA A 38 0.28 -6.58 0.37
CA ALA A 38 0.58 -5.17 0.42
C ALA A 38 2.03 -4.99 0.91
N CYS A 39 2.65 -3.87 0.55
CA CYS A 39 4.03 -3.51 0.86
C CYS A 39 5.08 -4.45 0.23
N GLY A 40 6.21 -3.87 -0.20
CA GLY A 40 7.34 -4.58 -0.79
C GLY A 40 7.49 -4.42 -2.31
N ASN A 41 8.43 -5.17 -2.89
CA ASN A 41 8.85 -5.01 -4.29
C ASN A 41 7.78 -5.40 -5.31
N LYS A 42 6.81 -6.23 -4.90
CA LYS A 42 5.70 -6.64 -5.76
C LYS A 42 4.53 -5.70 -5.57
N ASP A 43 3.80 -5.47 -6.65
CA ASP A 43 2.57 -4.69 -6.61
C ASP A 43 1.46 -5.41 -5.83
N PRO A 44 0.52 -4.65 -5.23
CA PRO A 44 -0.62 -5.23 -4.56
C PRO A 44 -1.48 -6.05 -5.50
N GLU A 45 -1.92 -7.20 -5.01
CA GLU A 45 -2.76 -8.13 -5.76
C GLU A 45 -4.14 -8.17 -5.12
N ALA A 46 -5.18 -7.77 -5.84
CA ALA A 46 -6.51 -7.75 -5.26
C ALA A 46 -7.04 -9.18 -5.08
N ILE A 47 -7.57 -9.49 -3.91
CA ILE A 47 -8.22 -10.78 -3.61
C ILE A 47 -9.32 -11.11 -4.65
N SER A 48 -10.01 -10.07 -5.11
CA SER A 48 -11.08 -10.20 -6.10
C SER A 48 -10.84 -9.32 -7.33
N ALA A 49 -11.19 -9.91 -8.48
CA ALA A 49 -11.19 -9.23 -9.76
C ALA A 49 -12.08 -7.98 -9.72
N LYS A 50 -11.58 -6.89 -10.28
CA LYS A 50 -12.21 -5.57 -10.25
C LYS A 50 -13.31 -5.49 -11.30
N GLY A 51 -14.51 -5.19 -10.82
CA GLY A 51 -15.67 -4.93 -11.67
C GLY A 51 -15.42 -3.76 -12.62
N SER A 52 -16.20 -3.71 -13.71
CA SER A 52 -16.10 -2.65 -14.73
C SER A 52 -16.23 -1.24 -14.15
N ALA A 53 -17.06 -1.06 -13.12
CA ALA A 53 -17.24 0.24 -12.47
C ALA A 53 -15.98 0.72 -11.75
N ALA A 54 -15.30 -0.16 -11.00
CA ALA A 54 -14.06 0.18 -10.30
C ALA A 54 -12.93 0.49 -11.28
N ARG A 55 -12.83 -0.30 -12.37
CA ARG A 55 -11.85 -0.08 -13.44
C ARG A 55 -12.08 1.25 -14.14
N ARG A 56 -13.33 1.55 -14.49
CA ARG A 56 -13.70 2.84 -15.11
C ARG A 56 -13.41 4.01 -14.18
N LEU A 57 -13.73 3.88 -12.90
CA LEU A 57 -13.48 4.94 -11.91
C LEU A 57 -11.99 5.32 -11.86
N VAL A 58 -11.11 4.32 -11.80
CA VAL A 58 -9.66 4.56 -11.81
C VAL A 58 -9.22 5.14 -13.15
N HIS A 59 -9.64 4.55 -14.27
CA HIS A 59 -9.34 5.06 -15.60
C HIS A 59 -9.69 6.55 -15.71
N ASP A 60 -10.90 6.94 -15.32
CA ASP A 60 -11.38 8.31 -15.39
C ASP A 60 -10.64 9.24 -14.42
N GLY A 61 -10.13 8.72 -13.29
CA GLY A 61 -9.36 9.47 -12.31
C GLY A 61 -7.86 9.62 -12.62
N GLN A 62 -7.30 8.76 -13.46
CA GLN A 62 -5.89 8.84 -13.88
C GLN A 62 -5.71 9.51 -15.25
N PHE A 63 -6.78 9.61 -16.04
CA PHE A 63 -6.71 10.14 -17.39
C PHE A 63 -6.73 11.67 -17.40
N GLU A 64 -5.57 12.31 -17.60
CA GLU A 64 -5.47 13.71 -18.03
C GLU A 64 -5.12 13.78 -19.53
N LEU A 65 -5.95 14.45 -20.32
CA LEU A 65 -5.67 14.74 -21.75
C LEU A 65 -4.44 15.65 -21.94
N PHE A 66 -4.03 16.37 -20.90
CA PHE A 66 -2.90 17.30 -20.91
C PHE A 66 -2.16 17.23 -19.58
N PRO A 67 -1.15 16.36 -19.41
CA PRO A 67 -0.40 16.25 -18.17
C PRO A 67 0.26 17.59 -17.87
N ARG A 68 -0.24 18.28 -16.84
CA ARG A 68 0.39 19.51 -16.35
C ARG A 68 1.58 19.09 -15.50
N GLY A 69 2.78 19.28 -16.03
CA GLY A 69 4.03 18.91 -15.35
C GLY A 69 4.05 19.25 -13.86
N ASP A 70 4.45 18.26 -13.05
CA ASP A 70 4.83 18.26 -11.63
C ASP A 70 4.01 19.10 -10.64
N LYS A 71 2.77 19.45 -10.96
CA LYS A 71 1.90 20.18 -10.03
C LYS A 71 0.75 19.30 -9.59
N LEU A 72 0.89 18.83 -8.35
CA LEU A 72 -0.16 18.34 -7.46
C LEU A 72 -1.52 18.94 -7.83
N VAL A 73 -2.33 18.11 -8.50
CA VAL A 73 -3.78 18.20 -8.68
C VAL A 73 -4.32 19.62 -8.91
N SER A 74 -4.41 20.00 -10.19
CA SER A 74 -4.93 21.31 -10.56
C SER A 74 -6.44 21.38 -10.27
N LYS A 75 -6.86 22.39 -9.50
CA LYS A 75 -8.25 22.74 -9.15
C LYS A 75 -9.08 23.17 -10.38
N THR A 76 -9.24 22.32 -11.37
CA THR A 76 -10.19 22.56 -12.47
C THR A 76 -11.55 22.03 -12.06
N PHE A 77 -12.47 22.95 -11.78
CA PHE A 77 -13.88 22.65 -11.57
C PHE A 77 -14.39 21.73 -12.69
N GLY A 78 -14.87 20.53 -12.33
CA GLY A 78 -15.33 19.51 -13.29
C GLY A 78 -14.32 18.42 -13.65
N SER A 79 -13.10 18.41 -13.09
CA SER A 79 -12.15 17.29 -13.27
C SER A 79 -12.47 16.13 -12.32
N ALA A 80 -12.29 14.89 -12.79
CA ALA A 80 -12.40 13.72 -11.93
C ALA A 80 -11.24 13.71 -10.91
N PRO A 81 -11.50 13.39 -9.63
CA PRO A 81 -10.44 13.31 -8.63
C PRO A 81 -9.51 12.13 -8.92
N THR A 82 -8.22 12.30 -8.63
CA THR A 82 -7.24 11.21 -8.75
C THR A 82 -7.57 10.09 -7.78
N VAL A 83 -7.65 8.86 -8.29
CA VAL A 83 -8.06 7.71 -7.49
C VAL A 83 -6.84 7.05 -6.85
N TRP A 84 -6.90 6.88 -5.54
CA TRP A 84 -5.90 6.19 -4.73
C TRP A 84 -6.54 5.00 -4.04
N MET A 85 -5.82 3.89 -3.98
CA MET A 85 -6.26 2.64 -3.36
C MET A 85 -5.55 2.45 -2.02
N VAL A 86 -6.33 2.34 -0.94
CA VAL A 86 -5.85 1.87 0.35
C VAL A 86 -5.86 0.35 0.31
N CYS A 87 -4.71 -0.24 0.04
CA CYS A 87 -4.50 -1.67 -0.08
C CYS A 87 -4.10 -2.25 1.28
N VAL A 88 -4.87 -3.20 1.80
CA VAL A 88 -4.62 -3.85 3.09
C VAL A 88 -4.52 -5.35 2.91
N SER A 89 -3.44 -5.94 3.41
CA SER A 89 -3.29 -7.39 3.60
C SER A 89 -3.05 -7.68 5.08
N SER A 90 -3.65 -8.76 5.58
CA SER A 90 -3.40 -9.24 6.93
C SER A 90 -3.37 -10.75 6.94
N ASP A 91 -2.32 -11.31 7.52
CA ASP A 91 -2.19 -12.74 7.83
C ASP A 91 -2.16 -12.91 9.35
N ASP A 92 -2.08 -14.15 9.86
CA ASP A 92 -2.18 -14.47 11.29
C ASP A 92 -1.28 -13.59 12.18
N ASP A 93 -0.06 -13.32 11.74
CA ASP A 93 0.95 -12.58 12.48
C ASP A 93 1.39 -11.26 11.81
N THR A 94 0.77 -10.85 10.70
CA THR A 94 1.24 -9.64 9.99
C THR A 94 0.11 -8.75 9.52
N VAL A 95 0.34 -7.44 9.60
CA VAL A 95 -0.57 -6.43 9.05
C VAL A 95 0.23 -5.51 8.16
N ARG A 96 -0.20 -5.37 6.92
CA ARG A 96 0.41 -4.48 5.94
C ARG A 96 -0.63 -3.60 5.29
N ALA A 97 -0.30 -2.33 5.14
CA ALA A 97 -1.16 -1.36 4.48
C ALA A 97 -0.32 -0.39 3.65
N GLU A 98 -0.73 -0.19 2.40
CA GLU A 98 -0.18 0.84 1.53
C GLU A 98 -1.29 1.69 0.90
N VAL A 99 -0.94 2.92 0.53
CA VAL A 99 -1.81 3.83 -0.22
C VAL A 99 -1.17 4.05 -1.58
N SER A 100 -1.79 3.49 -2.61
CA SER A 100 -1.17 3.32 -3.92
C SER A 100 -2.04 3.89 -5.03
N CYS A 101 -1.42 4.61 -5.96
CA CYS A 101 -2.07 5.24 -7.09
C CYS A 101 -1.95 4.30 -8.31
N PRO A 102 -2.99 3.51 -8.63
CA PRO A 102 -2.93 2.56 -9.74
C PRO A 102 -2.81 3.30 -11.06
N ALA A 103 -1.99 2.77 -11.97
CA ALA A 103 -1.86 3.32 -13.32
C ALA A 103 -2.98 2.81 -14.23
N SER A 104 -3.20 1.49 -14.23
CA SER A 104 -4.22 0.86 -15.08
C SER A 104 -4.70 -0.49 -14.52
N PHE A 105 -5.51 -1.20 -15.30
CA PHE A 105 -5.94 -2.57 -15.01
C PHE A 105 -5.77 -3.44 -16.25
N GLU A 106 -5.19 -4.62 -16.07
CA GLU A 106 -5.24 -5.71 -17.04
C GLU A 106 -6.28 -6.74 -16.59
N GLY A 107 -7.31 -6.93 -17.42
CA GLY A 107 -8.46 -7.76 -17.05
C GLY A 107 -9.17 -7.23 -15.80
N GLY A 108 -9.00 -7.93 -14.67
CA GLY A 108 -9.56 -7.56 -13.37
C GLY A 108 -8.52 -7.24 -12.29
N GLN A 109 -7.24 -7.19 -12.62
CA GLN A 109 -6.15 -6.93 -11.67
C GLN A 109 -5.43 -5.63 -11.99
N PHE A 110 -4.78 -5.05 -10.97
CA PHE A 110 -3.97 -3.86 -11.15
C PHE A 110 -2.84 -4.16 -12.13
N ASP A 111 -2.60 -3.21 -13.04
CA ASP A 111 -1.47 -3.26 -13.97
C ASP A 111 -0.67 -1.96 -13.80
N GLY A 112 0.32 -2.04 -12.91
CA GLY A 112 1.22 -0.96 -12.54
C GLY A 112 0.61 0.11 -11.63
N PHE A 113 1.51 0.88 -11.02
CA PHE A 113 1.19 1.99 -10.12
C PHE A 113 2.07 3.19 -10.45
N VAL A 114 1.47 4.38 -10.44
CA VAL A 114 2.20 5.65 -10.60
C VAL A 114 3.00 5.96 -9.33
N SER A 115 2.43 5.65 -8.16
CA SER A 115 3.08 5.85 -6.87
C SER A 115 2.53 4.88 -5.83
N ARG A 116 3.36 4.50 -4.87
CA ARG A 116 3.03 3.58 -3.78
C ARG A 116 3.62 4.10 -2.48
N LEU A 117 2.77 4.26 -1.46
CA LEU A 117 3.14 4.77 -0.14
C LEU A 117 2.91 3.69 0.90
N PHE A 118 3.97 3.13 1.49
CA PHE A 118 3.84 2.12 2.54
C PHE A 118 3.55 2.80 3.87
N VAL A 119 2.45 2.41 4.51
CA VAL A 119 1.95 3.05 5.73
C VAL A 119 2.16 2.16 6.94
N VAL A 120 1.91 0.85 6.79
CA VAL A 120 2.09 -0.16 7.84
C VAL A 120 2.76 -1.38 7.23
N ASP A 121 3.79 -1.89 7.89
CA ASP A 121 4.44 -3.18 7.59
C ASP A 121 4.93 -3.80 8.90
N GLU A 122 3.98 -4.35 9.65
CA GLU A 122 4.22 -4.85 11.02
C GLU A 122 4.05 -6.37 11.07
N SER A 123 4.93 -7.02 11.85
CA SER A 123 4.88 -8.45 12.18
C SER A 123 4.86 -8.63 13.69
N PHE A 124 3.90 -9.40 14.17
CA PHE A 124 3.60 -9.68 15.57
C PHE A 124 4.03 -11.09 16.00
N GLY A 125 4.49 -11.91 15.05
CA GLY A 125 5.01 -13.25 15.33
C GLY A 125 6.29 -13.20 16.17
N PRO A 126 6.71 -14.35 16.75
CA PRO A 126 7.94 -14.43 17.52
C PRO A 126 9.12 -13.98 16.64
N GLN A 127 9.69 -12.81 16.95
CA GLN A 127 10.91 -12.37 16.32
C GLN A 127 12.03 -13.30 16.79
N PRO A 128 12.85 -13.88 15.90
CA PRO A 128 14.05 -14.56 16.35
C PRO A 128 14.83 -13.54 17.17
N GLY A 129 14.97 -13.82 18.47
CA GLY A 129 15.68 -12.94 19.38
C GLY A 129 17.03 -12.63 18.76
N LYS A 130 17.36 -11.35 18.60
CA LYS A 130 18.75 -10.98 18.43
C LYS A 130 19.46 -11.57 19.64
N GLU A 131 20.25 -12.62 19.43
CA GLU A 131 21.21 -13.07 20.43
C GLU A 131 22.06 -11.85 20.73
N ASN A 132 21.78 -11.21 21.86
CA ASN A 132 22.76 -10.34 22.48
C ASN A 132 23.90 -11.28 22.86
N ASN A 133 24.89 -11.38 21.97
CA ASN A 133 26.19 -11.93 22.30
C ASN A 133 26.88 -10.92 23.25
N SER A 134 26.28 -10.71 24.43
CA SER A 134 27.00 -10.23 25.60
C SER A 134 27.84 -11.43 26.01
N GLY A 135 29.08 -11.42 25.52
CA GLY A 135 30.08 -12.41 25.86
C GLY A 135 30.12 -12.60 27.37
N ASP A 136 29.84 -13.81 27.78
CA ASP A 136 30.46 -14.38 28.95
C ASP A 136 31.12 -15.67 28.46
N ASP A 137 32.43 -15.72 28.72
CA ASP A 137 33.32 -16.83 28.43
C ASP A 137 32.69 -18.16 28.85
N ASP A 138 32.70 -19.16 27.96
CA ASP A 138 33.31 -20.44 28.27
C ASP A 138 33.31 -21.39 27.07
N ALA A 139 34.47 -22.02 26.88
CA ALA A 139 34.83 -23.08 25.92
C ALA A 139 35.19 -22.66 24.49
N LEU A 140 36.33 -21.96 24.35
CA LEU A 140 37.16 -22.10 23.16
C LEU A 140 38.00 -23.38 23.29
N ASP A 141 37.52 -24.47 22.68
CA ASP A 141 38.31 -25.67 22.40
C ASP A 141 39.37 -25.33 21.34
N PHE A 142 40.59 -25.06 21.79
CA PHE A 142 41.76 -24.94 20.91
C PHE A 142 42.68 -26.13 21.14
N ASP A 143 42.72 -26.98 20.13
CA ASP A 143 43.61 -28.12 20.02
C ASP A 143 45.04 -27.70 19.59
N VAL A 144 46.04 -28.49 20.02
CA VAL A 144 47.42 -28.67 19.47
C VAL A 144 48.53 -27.66 19.90
N PRO A 145 49.87 -28.02 20.03
CA PRO A 145 50.59 -29.30 19.84
C PRO A 145 51.49 -29.79 21.01
N VAL A 146 51.86 -31.09 20.96
CA VAL A 146 52.86 -31.76 21.82
C VAL A 146 54.29 -31.50 21.32
N THR A 147 55.23 -31.22 22.23
CA THR A 147 56.69 -31.33 21.97
C THR A 147 57.34 -32.28 22.98
N LYS A 148 58.06 -33.30 22.49
CA LYS A 148 58.85 -34.22 23.34
C LYS A 148 60.22 -33.59 23.66
N LYS A 149 60.68 -33.78 24.91
CA LYS A 149 62.10 -33.69 25.29
C LYS A 149 62.54 -35.03 25.85
#